data_AF-A0AAR5PRV5-F1
#
_entry.id   AF-A0AAR5PRV5-F1
#
_cell.length_a   1.000
_cell.length_b   1.000
_cell.length_c   1.000
_cell.angle_alpha   90.00
_cell.angle_beta   90.00
_cell.angle_gamma   90.00
#
_symmetry.space_group_name_H-M   'P 1'
#
loop_
_entity.id
_entity.type
_entity.pdbx_description
1 polymer ?
#
loop_
_entity_poly.entity_id
_entity_poly.type
_entity_poly.pdbx_seq_one_letter_code
_entity_poly.pdbx_strand_id
1 'polypeptide(L)'
;MSNLQRQLAFMPQDIGFYKAETLAKRLSQVNPNVQVEYVNQALTAENAVSVIEHQDLVLDGCDQFATRYLVNHICVELNVPLLSASAIGLQGQLFMVEGDSACYACLFPPENQADE
;
A
#
# COMPACT_ATOMS: atom_id res chain seq x y z
N MET A 1 6.37 -12.35 16.56
CA MET A 1 4.96 -12.28 17.02
C MET A 1 4.41 -10.85 17.16
N SER A 2 5.21 -9.78 17.06
CA SER A 2 4.81 -8.39 17.35
C SER A 2 3.84 -7.71 16.36
N ASN A 3 3.29 -8.42 15.37
CA ASN A 3 2.42 -7.84 14.34
C ASN A 3 0.98 -8.37 14.36
N LEU A 4 0.74 -9.52 14.99
CA LEU A 4 -0.58 -10.19 14.94
C LEU A 4 -1.68 -9.39 15.63
N GLN A 5 -1.34 -8.57 16.63
CA GLN A 5 -2.30 -7.74 17.36
C GLN A 5 -2.98 -6.66 16.50
N ARG A 6 -2.45 -6.38 15.30
CA ARG A 6 -3.02 -5.38 14.36
C ARG A 6 -3.19 -5.89 12.92
N GLN A 7 -2.73 -7.10 12.62
CA GLN A 7 -2.85 -7.72 11.29
C GLN A 7 -3.76 -8.94 11.39
N LEU A 8 -5.07 -8.67 11.54
CA LEU A 8 -6.10 -9.67 11.87
C LEU A 8 -6.30 -10.76 10.81
N ALA A 9 -5.79 -10.54 9.59
CA ALA A 9 -5.82 -11.54 8.53
C ALA A 9 -4.81 -12.69 8.73
N PHE A 10 -3.94 -12.63 9.74
CA PHE A 10 -2.91 -13.65 9.98
C PHE A 10 -3.05 -14.29 11.36
N MET A 11 -2.62 -15.54 11.47
CA MET A 11 -2.63 -16.36 12.67
C MET A 11 -1.20 -16.72 13.12
N PRO A 12 -0.97 -17.20 14.36
CA PRO A 12 0.34 -17.64 14.81
C PRO A 12 1.02 -18.69 13.91
N GLN A 13 0.23 -19.57 13.29
CA GLN A 13 0.73 -20.59 12.35
C GLN A 13 1.26 -20.02 11.03
N ASP A 14 0.90 -18.77 10.70
CA ASP A 14 1.33 -18.11 9.45
C ASP A 14 2.69 -17.41 9.59
N ILE A 15 3.31 -17.46 10.78
CA ILE A 15 4.63 -16.85 11.02
C ILE A 15 5.70 -17.57 10.18
N GLY A 16 6.47 -16.78 9.43
CA GLY A 16 7.52 -17.28 8.53
C GLY A 16 7.07 -17.41 7.08
N PHE A 17 5.76 -17.30 6.80
CA PHE A 17 5.23 -17.27 5.44
C PHE A 17 5.13 -15.83 4.90
N TYR A 18 5.16 -15.69 3.58
CA TYR A 18 5.00 -14.40 2.92
C TYR A 18 3.57 -13.87 3.11
N LYS A 19 3.46 -12.61 3.54
CA LYS A 19 2.16 -11.96 3.81
C LYS A 19 1.24 -11.94 2.59
N ALA A 20 1.77 -11.63 1.41
CA ALA A 20 0.96 -11.47 0.20
C ALA A 20 0.34 -12.82 -0.22
N GLU A 21 1.14 -13.89 -0.23
CA GLU A 21 0.66 -15.24 -0.51
C GLU A 21 -0.36 -15.73 0.55
N THR A 22 -0.07 -15.56 1.84
CA THR A 22 -0.99 -15.98 2.92
C THR A 22 -2.32 -15.21 2.85
N LEU A 23 -2.26 -13.90 2.61
CA LEU A 23 -3.46 -13.08 2.48
C LEU A 23 -4.28 -13.48 1.24
N ALA A 24 -3.63 -13.77 0.12
CA ALA A 24 -4.30 -14.23 -1.09
C ALA A 24 -5.09 -15.52 -0.84
N LYS A 25 -4.46 -16.53 -0.23
CA LYS A 25 -5.13 -17.79 0.16
C LYS A 25 -6.34 -17.53 1.05
N ARG A 26 -6.22 -16.60 2.00
CA ARG A 26 -7.31 -16.27 2.91
C ARG A 26 -8.47 -15.55 2.22
N LEU A 27 -8.17 -14.57 1.36
CA LEU A 27 -9.18 -13.84 0.60
C LEU A 27 -9.96 -14.77 -0.33
N SER A 28 -9.30 -15.71 -1.00
CA SER A 28 -9.98 -16.73 -1.82
C SER A 28 -10.90 -17.66 -1.01
N GLN A 29 -10.61 -17.89 0.28
CA GLN A 29 -11.52 -18.62 1.18
C GLN A 29 -12.71 -17.77 1.64
N VAL A 30 -12.51 -16.47 1.83
CA VAL A 30 -13.57 -15.54 2.22
C VAL A 30 -14.57 -15.35 1.09
N ASN A 31 -14.09 -15.16 -0.14
CA ASN A 31 -14.95 -15.06 -1.32
C ASN A 31 -14.30 -15.79 -2.51
N PRO A 32 -14.75 -17.01 -2.84
CA PRO A 32 -14.20 -17.77 -3.97
C PRO A 32 -14.43 -17.14 -5.35
N ASN A 33 -15.30 -16.12 -5.45
CA ASN A 33 -15.62 -15.48 -6.73
C ASN A 33 -14.67 -14.33 -7.08
N VAL A 34 -13.74 -13.95 -6.19
CA VAL A 34 -12.72 -12.93 -6.50
C VAL A 34 -11.43 -13.59 -7.00
N GLN A 35 -10.84 -13.00 -8.03
CA GLN A 35 -9.48 -13.31 -8.45
C GLN A 35 -8.52 -12.52 -7.56
N VAL A 36 -7.55 -13.20 -6.96
CA VAL A 36 -6.56 -12.58 -6.09
C VAL A 36 -5.18 -12.88 -6.64
N GLU A 37 -4.51 -11.83 -7.11
CA GLU A 37 -3.12 -11.88 -7.54
C GLU A 37 -2.25 -11.29 -6.44
N TYR A 38 -1.05 -11.85 -6.26
CA TYR A 38 -0.11 -11.39 -5.25
C TYR A 38 1.30 -11.32 -5.81
N VAL A 39 2.07 -10.35 -5.31
CA VAL A 39 3.48 -10.15 -5.66
C VAL A 39 4.31 -10.31 -4.39
N ASN A 40 5.15 -11.34 -4.31
CA ASN A 40 6.09 -11.57 -3.21
C ASN A 40 7.41 -10.83 -3.44
N GLN A 41 7.35 -9.55 -3.79
CA GLN A 41 8.51 -8.67 -4.00
C GLN A 41 8.25 -7.32 -3.33
N ALA A 42 9.32 -6.66 -2.88
CA ALA A 42 9.22 -5.27 -2.47
C ALA A 42 8.88 -4.40 -3.68
N LEU A 43 8.07 -3.36 -3.48
CA LEU A 43 7.84 -2.36 -4.51
C LEU A 43 9.07 -1.46 -4.64
N THR A 44 9.59 -1.34 -5.84
CA THR A 44 10.79 -0.55 -6.17
C THR A 44 10.53 0.28 -7.43
N ALA A 45 11.41 1.24 -7.72
CA ALA A 45 11.27 2.06 -8.92
C ALA A 45 11.26 1.22 -10.21
N GLU A 46 11.94 0.08 -10.21
CA GLU A 46 12.04 -0.82 -11.36
C GLU A 46 10.78 -1.64 -11.63
N ASN A 47 9.93 -1.87 -10.61
CA ASN A 47 8.71 -2.68 -10.76
C ASN A 47 7.40 -1.92 -10.50
N ALA A 48 7.45 -0.69 -9.98
CA ALA A 48 6.24 0.02 -9.57
C ALA A 48 5.29 0.31 -10.73
N VAL A 49 5.81 0.69 -11.89
CA VAL A 49 4.99 0.96 -13.09
C VAL A 49 4.20 -0.29 -13.49
N SER A 50 4.86 -1.44 -13.63
CA SER A 50 4.19 -2.66 -14.09
C SER A 50 3.17 -3.22 -13.09
N VAL A 51 3.34 -2.92 -11.80
CA VAL A 51 2.36 -3.29 -10.77
C VAL A 51 1.13 -2.37 -10.80
N ILE A 52 1.31 -1.08 -11.11
CA ILE A 52 0.27 -0.04 -10.95
C ILE A 52 -0.50 0.23 -12.25
N GLU A 53 0.12 0.14 -13.42
CA GLU A 53 -0.42 0.63 -14.70
C GLU A 53 -1.77 0.03 -15.14
N HIS A 54 -2.14 -1.12 -14.60
CA HIS A 54 -3.39 -1.82 -14.94
C HIS A 54 -4.43 -1.78 -13.81
N GLN A 55 -4.20 -0.99 -12.76
CA GLN A 55 -5.11 -0.88 -11.63
C GLN A 55 -6.09 0.28 -11.83
N ASP A 56 -7.35 0.06 -11.47
CA ASP A 56 -8.37 1.13 -11.44
C ASP A 56 -8.22 2.04 -10.21
N LEU A 57 -7.59 1.52 -9.15
CA LEU A 57 -7.39 2.20 -7.87
C LEU A 57 -6.22 1.55 -7.12
N VAL A 58 -5.34 2.37 -6.55
CA VAL A 58 -4.30 1.92 -5.63
C VAL A 58 -4.65 2.29 -4.19
N LEU A 59 -4.47 1.35 -3.27
CA LEU A 59 -4.58 1.58 -1.83
C LEU A 59 -3.18 1.55 -1.21
N ASP A 60 -2.71 2.67 -0.68
CA ASP A 60 -1.45 2.74 0.06
C ASP A 60 -1.70 2.64 1.57
N GLY A 61 -1.13 1.59 2.18
CA GLY A 61 -1.04 1.41 3.63
C GLY A 61 0.38 1.10 4.09
N CYS A 62 1.39 1.45 3.29
CA CYS A 62 2.79 1.22 3.60
C CYS A 62 3.25 2.10 4.77
N ASP A 63 4.20 1.60 5.56
CA ASP A 63 4.73 2.29 6.74
C ASP A 63 6.06 3.02 6.49
N GLN A 64 6.55 3.00 5.25
CA GLN A 64 7.80 3.63 4.85
C GLN A 64 7.54 4.82 3.91
N PHE A 65 8.03 6.01 4.29
CA PHE A 65 7.88 7.22 3.50
C PHE A 65 8.38 7.07 2.05
N ALA A 66 9.54 6.44 1.85
CA ALA A 66 10.09 6.19 0.53
C ALA A 66 9.10 5.43 -0.39
N THR A 67 8.41 4.43 0.16
CA THR A 67 7.39 3.68 -0.58
C THR A 67 6.16 4.55 -0.87
N ARG A 68 5.70 5.37 0.09
CA ARG A 68 4.56 6.27 -0.12
C ARG A 68 4.83 7.28 -1.23
N TYR A 69 6.03 7.89 -1.24
CA TYR A 69 6.43 8.81 -2.30
C TYR A 69 6.54 8.12 -3.66
N LEU A 70 7.11 6.91 -3.70
CA LEU A 70 7.17 6.12 -4.92
C LEU A 70 5.77 5.82 -5.47
N VAL A 71 4.88 5.27 -4.63
CA VAL A 71 3.49 4.95 -5.03
C VAL A 71 2.78 6.21 -5.51
N ASN A 72 2.88 7.32 -4.76
CA ASN A 72 2.29 8.59 -5.17
C ASN A 72 2.83 9.08 -6.52
N HIS A 73 4.15 9.07 -6.72
CA HIS A 73 4.76 9.52 -7.96
C HIS A 73 4.23 8.73 -9.16
N ILE A 74 4.21 7.41 -9.06
CA ILE A 74 3.75 6.52 -10.14
C ILE A 74 2.24 6.65 -10.38
N CYS A 75 1.42 6.74 -9.32
CA CYS A 75 -0.03 6.94 -9.47
C CYS A 75 -0.35 8.27 -10.17
N VAL A 76 0.34 9.36 -9.81
CA VAL A 76 0.19 10.67 -10.47
C VAL A 76 0.65 10.59 -11.93
N GLU A 77 1.79 9.98 -12.21
CA GLU A 77 2.33 9.84 -13.57
C GLU A 77 1.39 9.05 -14.49
N LEU A 78 0.82 7.96 -13.99
CA LEU A 78 -0.08 7.08 -14.74
C LEU A 78 -1.55 7.51 -14.69
N ASN A 79 -1.85 8.59 -13.96
CA ASN A 79 -3.21 9.06 -13.68
C ASN A 79 -4.13 7.97 -13.11
N VAL A 80 -3.57 7.13 -12.23
CA VAL A 80 -4.31 6.10 -11.48
C VAL A 80 -4.73 6.69 -10.12
N PRO A 81 -6.02 6.62 -9.74
CA PRO A 81 -6.46 7.09 -8.44
C PRO A 81 -5.73 6.39 -7.28
N LEU A 82 -5.37 7.16 -6.25
CA LEU A 82 -4.66 6.68 -5.05
C LEU A 82 -5.43 7.05 -3.78
N LEU A 83 -5.75 6.04 -2.97
CA LEU A 83 -6.21 6.22 -1.60
C LEU A 83 -5.06 5.91 -0.63
N SER A 84 -4.50 6.93 0.00
CA SER A 84 -3.39 6.78 0.95
C SER A 84 -3.89 6.85 2.39
N ALA A 85 -3.53 5.84 3.19
CA ALA A 85 -3.91 5.71 4.59
C ALA A 85 -2.68 5.51 5.49
N SER A 86 -2.70 6.11 6.67
CA SER A 86 -1.68 5.85 7.69
C SER A 86 -2.25 5.95 9.10
N ALA A 87 -1.59 5.27 10.05
CA ALA A 87 -1.96 5.33 11.46
C ALA A 87 -0.72 5.26 12.36
N ILE A 88 -0.69 6.10 13.38
CA ILE A 88 0.35 6.11 14.43
C ILE A 88 -0.29 6.40 15.78
N GLY A 89 -0.07 5.52 16.76
CA GLY A 89 -0.68 5.64 18.08
C GLY A 89 -2.22 5.72 18.02
N LEU A 90 -2.77 6.86 18.42
CA LEU A 90 -4.22 7.15 18.40
C LEU A 90 -4.66 8.03 17.22
N GLN A 91 -3.75 8.31 16.28
CA GLN A 91 -4.02 9.16 15.12
C GLN A 91 -4.06 8.32 13.86
N GLY A 92 -5.04 8.62 13.00
CA GLY A 92 -5.17 8.06 11.67
C GLY A 92 -5.36 9.17 10.65
N GLN A 93 -4.86 8.96 9.44
CA GLN A 93 -5.00 9.87 8.32
C GLN A 93 -5.42 9.07 7.08
N LEU A 94 -6.30 9.67 6.27
CA LEU A 94 -6.78 9.12 5.01
C LEU A 94 -7.01 10.27 4.04
N PHE A 95 -6.56 10.11 2.80
CA PHE A 95 -6.92 11.03 1.72
C PHE A 95 -6.87 10.35 0.36
N MET A 96 -7.48 11.00 -0.63
CA MET A 96 -7.63 10.55 -2.01
C MET A 96 -6.87 11.50 -2.95
N VAL A 97 -6.14 10.95 -3.90
CA VAL A 97 -5.51 11.66 -5.02
C VAL A 97 -6.13 11.12 -6.31
N GLU A 98 -6.77 12.00 -7.07
CA GLU A 98 -7.42 11.69 -8.35
C GLU A 98 -7.38 12.93 -9.27
N GLY A 99 -7.13 12.73 -10.56
CA GLY A 99 -7.09 13.81 -11.56
C GLY A 99 -6.16 14.96 -11.16
N ASP A 100 -6.65 16.19 -11.25
CA ASP A 100 -5.89 17.42 -10.97
C ASP A 100 -5.84 17.80 -9.47
N SER A 101 -6.18 16.89 -8.56
CA SER A 101 -6.12 17.15 -7.12
C SER A 101 -4.67 17.25 -6.60
N ALA A 102 -4.50 17.82 -5.40
CA ALA A 102 -3.21 17.83 -4.73
C ALA A 102 -2.77 16.40 -4.38
N CYS A 103 -1.51 16.05 -4.69
CA CYS A 103 -0.98 14.71 -4.44
C CYS A 103 -0.33 14.60 -3.04
N TYR A 104 0.13 13.40 -2.66
CA TYR A 104 0.83 13.15 -1.39
C TYR A 104 2.02 14.11 -1.21
N ALA A 105 2.83 14.29 -2.27
CA ALA A 105 3.99 15.20 -2.23
C ALA A 105 3.60 16.70 -2.17
N CYS A 106 2.39 17.08 -2.58
CA CYS A 106 1.89 18.44 -2.40
C CYS A 106 1.54 18.73 -0.93
N LEU A 107 0.95 17.74 -0.24
CA LEU A 107 0.59 17.86 1.18
C LEU A 107 1.81 17.66 2.10
N PHE A 108 2.71 16.76 1.71
CA PHE A 108 3.91 16.40 2.46
C PHE A 108 5.15 16.51 1.55
N PRO A 109 5.66 17.72 1.30
CA PRO A 109 6.84 17.91 0.44
C PRO A 109 8.05 17.10 0.94
N PRO A 110 8.79 16.38 0.06
CA PRO A 110 9.96 15.58 0.46
C PRO A 110 11.04 16.40 1.17
N GLU A 111 11.17 17.69 0.79
CA GLU A 111 12.11 18.66 1.37
C GLU A 111 11.84 18.93 2.87
N ASN A 112 10.62 18.67 3.33
CA ASN A 112 10.23 18.84 4.73
C ASN A 112 10.51 17.60 5.59
N GLN A 113 11.13 16.55 5.04
CA GLN A 113 11.60 15.38 5.80
C GLN A 113 13.02 15.59 6.37
N ALA A 114 13.33 16.80 6.80
CA ALA A 114 14.43 17.00 7.72
C ALA A 114 13.97 16.50 9.11
N ASP A 115 14.65 15.46 9.60
CA ASP A 115 14.56 14.91 10.96
C ASP A 115 13.41 13.92 11.22
N GLU A 116 13.55 12.67 10.75
CA GLU A 116 13.29 11.45 11.55
C GLU A 116 14.30 10.34 11.21
#